data_AF-A0A953A771-F1
#
_entry.id   AF-A0A953A771-F1
#
_cell.length_a   1.000
_cell.length_b   1.000
_cell.length_c   1.000
_cell.angle_alpha   90.00
_cell.angle_beta   90.00
_cell.angle_gamma   90.00
#
_symmetry.space_group_name_H-M   'P 1'
#
loop_
_entity.id
_entity.type
_entity.pdbx_description
1 polymer ?
#
loop_
_entity_poly.entity_id
_entity_poly.type
_entity_poly.pdbx_seq_one_letter_code
_entity_poly.pdbx_strand_id
1 'polypeptide(L)'
;MKKRFFFYSLASVGICGVILAIGYFAFLDRTHNPTSHVNSDKVLRDVGRLIVLPQGERPTVAVVTNSDQLKNDSFFSVAKEGDQVLIYSKARKAYIYDPIARKIVDVGNVNSK
;
A
#
# COMPACT_ATOMS: atom_id res chain seq x y z
N MET A 1 17.47 4.34 57.68
CA MET A 1 17.06 3.61 56.45
C MET A 1 15.89 4.32 55.75
N LYS A 2 16.10 5.41 54.97
CA LYS A 2 15.00 6.10 54.24
C LYS A 2 15.42 6.81 52.91
N LYS A 3 16.63 6.56 52.37
CA LYS A 3 17.14 7.29 51.18
C LYS A 3 16.90 6.59 49.83
N ARG A 4 16.50 5.32 49.82
CA ARG A 4 16.28 4.54 48.58
C ARG A 4 14.87 4.75 47.98
N PHE A 5 13.91 5.22 48.78
CA PHE A 5 12.52 5.42 48.35
C PHE A 5 12.33 6.71 47.53
N PHE A 6 13.16 7.73 47.76
CA PHE A 6 13.06 9.03 47.09
C PHE A 6 13.55 8.97 45.63
N PHE A 7 14.51 8.10 45.33
CA PHE A 7 15.06 7.96 43.96
C PHE A 7 14.10 7.27 42.98
N TYR A 8 13.20 6.38 43.45
CA TYR A 8 12.20 5.75 42.59
C TYR A 8 11.06 6.69 42.19
N SER A 9 10.76 7.71 43.00
CA SER A 9 9.72 8.70 42.69
C SER A 9 10.08 9.58 41.49
N LEU A 10 11.34 10.00 41.37
CA LEU A 10 11.80 10.87 40.28
C LEU A 10 11.97 10.10 38.96
N ALA A 11 12.34 8.81 39.02
CA ALA A 11 12.41 7.94 37.85
C ALA A 11 11.02 7.61 37.26
N SER A 12 9.97 7.51 38.10
CA SER A 12 8.62 7.16 37.62
C SER A 12 7.94 8.26 36.79
N VAL A 13 8.20 9.54 37.09
CA VAL A 13 7.64 10.69 36.35
C VAL A 13 8.27 10.79 34.96
N GLY A 14 9.57 10.50 34.83
CA GLY A 14 10.25 10.45 33.54
C GLY A 14 9.68 9.36 32.62
N ILE A 15 9.42 8.17 33.15
CA ILE A 15 8.86 7.03 32.38
C ILE A 15 7.42 7.32 31.94
N CYS A 16 6.63 7.98 32.79
CA CYS A 16 5.25 8.35 32.44
C CYS A 16 5.22 9.41 31.32
N GLY A 17 6.14 10.38 31.34
CA GLY A 17 6.31 11.36 30.26
C GLY A 17 6.66 10.71 28.92
N VAL A 18 7.53 9.68 28.92
CA VAL A 18 7.89 8.95 27.70
C VAL A 18 6.72 8.11 27.18
N ILE A 19 5.93 7.48 28.05
CA ILE A 19 4.73 6.72 27.63
C ILE A 19 3.67 7.65 27.02
N LEU A 20 3.47 8.83 27.60
CA LEU A 20 2.56 9.84 27.05
C LEU A 20 3.08 10.40 25.72
N ALA A 21 4.39 10.63 25.59
CA ALA A 21 4.99 11.08 24.33
C ALA A 21 4.89 10.01 23.23
N ILE A 22 5.15 8.73 23.54
CA ILE A 22 4.98 7.62 22.60
C ILE A 22 3.50 7.45 22.23
N GLY A 23 2.59 7.51 23.19
CA GLY A 23 1.15 7.46 22.95
C GLY A 23 0.66 8.64 22.09
N TYR A 24 1.16 9.84 22.34
CA TYR A 24 0.87 11.04 21.56
C TYR A 24 1.45 10.95 20.13
N PHE A 25 2.70 10.51 19.96
CA PHE A 25 3.31 10.25 18.65
C PHE A 25 2.53 9.19 17.88
N ALA A 26 2.20 8.06 18.51
CA ALA A 26 1.42 6.99 17.88
C ALA A 26 -0.03 7.42 17.56
N PHE A 27 -0.61 8.35 18.33
CA PHE A 27 -1.90 8.97 18.04
C PHE A 27 -1.82 9.95 16.87
N LEU A 28 -0.73 10.73 16.77
CA LEU A 28 -0.47 11.65 15.66
C LEU A 28 -0.24 10.89 14.34
N ASP A 29 0.50 9.77 14.38
CA ASP A 29 0.68 8.86 13.23
C ASP A 29 -0.65 8.22 12.79
N ARG A 30 -1.59 7.98 13.72
CA ARG A 30 -2.92 7.43 13.41
C ARG A 30 -3.82 8.40 12.64
N THR A 31 -3.52 9.70 12.68
CA THR A 31 -4.26 10.74 11.96
C THR A 31 -3.67 11.12 10.60
N HIS A 32 -2.48 10.60 10.26
CA HIS A 32 -1.80 10.93 9.01
C HIS A 32 -1.60 9.70 8.10
N ASN A 33 -2.68 9.32 7.40
CA ASN A 33 -2.51 8.83 6.04
C ASN A 33 -3.63 9.32 5.09
N PRO A 34 -3.79 10.65 4.90
CA PRO A 34 -4.55 11.18 3.79
C PRO A 34 -3.65 11.15 2.55
N THR A 35 -3.29 9.97 2.04
CA THR A 35 -2.61 9.88 0.75
C THR A 35 -3.63 10.08 -0.36
N SER A 36 -3.79 11.34 -0.74
CA SER A 36 -4.49 11.78 -1.95
C SER A 36 -3.77 11.34 -3.23
N HIS A 37 -3.54 10.05 -3.46
CA HIS A 37 -2.94 9.50 -4.68
C HIS A 37 -3.70 8.23 -5.04
N VAL A 38 -4.39 8.20 -6.20
CA VAL A 38 -5.15 7.05 -6.77
C VAL A 38 -5.65 6.09 -5.70
N ASN A 39 -6.90 6.22 -5.24
CA ASN A 39 -7.53 5.40 -4.19
C ASN A 39 -7.20 3.91 -4.34
N SER A 40 -6.03 3.49 -3.88
CA SER A 40 -5.42 2.21 -4.25
C SER A 40 -6.15 1.12 -3.50
N ASP A 41 -6.68 1.44 -2.33
CA ASP A 41 -7.64 0.64 -1.58
C ASP A 41 -8.95 0.42 -2.34
N LYS A 42 -9.45 1.42 -3.08
CA LYS A 42 -10.66 1.26 -3.91
C LYS A 42 -10.39 0.35 -5.09
N VAL A 43 -9.28 0.57 -5.80
CA VAL A 43 -8.85 -0.27 -6.92
C VAL A 43 -8.63 -1.71 -6.45
N LEU A 44 -7.94 -1.90 -5.33
CA LEU A 44 -7.69 -3.21 -4.74
C LEU A 44 -8.98 -3.92 -4.34
N ARG A 45 -9.96 -3.21 -3.77
CA ARG A 45 -11.29 -3.75 -3.46
C ARG A 45 -12.07 -4.09 -4.72
N ASP A 46 -12.01 -3.25 -5.74
CA ASP A 46 -12.73 -3.46 -7.00
C ASP A 46 -12.15 -4.67 -7.74
N VAL A 47 -10.82 -4.74 -7.87
CA VAL A 47 -10.08 -5.88 -8.45
C VAL A 47 -10.26 -7.15 -7.61
N GLY A 48 -10.20 -7.06 -6.28
CA GLY A 48 -10.37 -8.21 -5.39
C GLY A 48 -11.78 -8.84 -5.42
N ARG A 49 -12.79 -8.12 -5.96
CA ARG A 49 -14.11 -8.69 -6.27
C ARG A 49 -14.15 -9.41 -7.61
N LEU A 50 -13.25 -9.08 -8.52
CA LEU A 50 -13.20 -9.61 -9.88
C LEU A 50 -12.27 -10.83 -9.98
N ILE A 51 -11.21 -10.87 -9.17
CA ILE A 51 -10.22 -11.95 -9.18
C ILE A 51 -9.63 -12.16 -7.79
N VAL A 52 -9.22 -13.41 -7.51
CA VAL A 52 -8.49 -13.75 -6.28
C VAL A 52 -7.10 -13.13 -6.34
N LEU A 53 -6.90 -12.14 -5.46
CA LEU A 53 -5.62 -11.44 -5.33
C LEU A 53 -4.69 -12.12 -4.32
N PRO A 54 -3.36 -12.11 -4.55
CA PRO A 54 -2.39 -12.58 -3.57
C PRO A 54 -2.54 -11.85 -2.23
N GLN A 55 -2.59 -12.63 -1.15
CA GLN A 55 -2.68 -12.13 0.23
C GLN A 55 -1.28 -12.02 0.85
N GLY A 56 -1.09 -11.08 1.77
CA GLY A 56 0.19 -10.90 2.48
C GLY A 56 1.22 -10.00 1.79
N GLU A 57 0.84 -9.31 0.70
CA GLU A 57 1.59 -8.17 0.18
C GLU A 57 0.69 -7.05 -0.34
N ARG A 58 1.25 -5.85 -0.42
CA ARG A 58 0.61 -4.69 -1.05
C ARG A 58 1.12 -4.59 -2.50
N PRO A 59 0.23 -4.60 -3.51
CA PRO A 59 0.66 -4.38 -4.87
C PRO A 59 1.11 -2.93 -5.09
N THR A 60 2.01 -2.74 -6.04
CA THR A 60 2.29 -1.42 -6.59
C THR A 60 1.24 -1.12 -7.66
N VAL A 61 0.48 -0.05 -7.47
CA VAL A 61 -0.51 0.40 -8.45
C VAL A 61 0.12 1.50 -9.30
N ALA A 62 0.18 1.29 -10.60
CA ALA A 62 0.61 2.28 -11.59
C ALA A 62 -0.53 2.59 -12.55
N VAL A 63 -0.52 3.78 -13.16
CA VAL A 63 -1.49 4.16 -14.20
C VAL A 63 -0.76 4.18 -15.53
N VAL A 64 -1.37 3.58 -16.56
CA VAL A 64 -0.88 3.63 -17.93
C VAL A 64 -1.08 5.05 -18.45
N THR A 65 -0.02 5.85 -18.51
CA THR A 65 -0.06 7.22 -19.02
C THR A 65 0.31 7.32 -20.50
N ASN A 66 1.10 6.38 -21.02
CA ASN A 66 1.51 6.35 -22.41
C ASN A 66 1.46 4.91 -22.92
N SER A 67 0.39 4.59 -23.63
CA SER A 67 0.19 3.23 -24.15
C SER A 67 1.19 2.89 -25.27
N ASP A 68 1.61 3.88 -26.07
CA ASP A 68 2.50 3.67 -27.22
C ASP A 68 3.89 3.18 -26.82
N GLN A 69 4.41 3.64 -25.69
CA GLN A 69 5.72 3.19 -25.17
C GLN A 69 5.68 1.78 -24.58
N LEU A 70 4.50 1.33 -24.15
CA LEU A 70 4.30 0.05 -23.47
C LEU A 70 3.89 -1.07 -24.43
N LYS A 71 3.44 -0.74 -25.67
CA LYS A 71 3.11 -1.71 -26.74
C LYS A 71 4.22 -2.70 -27.08
N ASN A 72 5.47 -2.38 -26.75
CA ASN A 72 6.61 -3.29 -26.95
C ASN A 72 6.54 -4.52 -26.04
N ASP A 73 5.78 -4.48 -24.95
CA ASP A 73 5.49 -5.63 -24.11
C ASP A 73 4.15 -6.24 -24.53
N SER A 74 4.14 -7.56 -24.75
CA SER A 74 2.92 -8.29 -25.09
C SER A 74 1.84 -8.15 -24.00
N PHE A 75 2.26 -7.96 -22.73
CA PHE A 75 1.35 -7.75 -21.60
C PHE A 75 0.58 -6.42 -21.68
N PHE A 76 1.18 -5.36 -22.24
CA PHE A 76 0.53 -4.06 -22.37
C PHE A 76 -0.12 -3.85 -23.75
N SER A 77 -0.10 -4.86 -24.63
CA SER A 77 -0.65 -4.77 -26.00
C SER A 77 -2.14 -4.43 -26.05
N VAL A 78 -2.89 -4.84 -25.03
CA VAL A 78 -4.33 -4.60 -24.87
C VAL A 78 -4.66 -3.46 -23.90
N ALA A 79 -3.64 -2.87 -23.28
CA ALA A 79 -3.79 -1.83 -22.27
C ALA A 79 -4.06 -0.47 -22.91
N LYS A 80 -4.94 0.31 -22.30
CA LYS A 80 -5.32 1.65 -22.74
C LYS A 80 -4.76 2.71 -21.80
N GLU A 81 -4.65 3.92 -22.31
CA GLU A 81 -4.31 5.06 -21.46
C GLU A 81 -5.39 5.28 -20.40
N GLY A 82 -4.96 5.39 -19.14
CA GLY A 82 -5.82 5.45 -17.97
C GLY A 82 -6.06 4.11 -17.28
N ASP A 83 -5.66 2.98 -17.88
CA ASP A 83 -5.75 1.68 -17.21
C ASP A 83 -4.82 1.62 -16.00
N GLN A 84 -5.21 0.85 -15.00
CA GLN A 84 -4.50 0.71 -13.74
C GLN A 84 -3.82 -0.65 -13.66
N VAL A 85 -2.50 -0.65 -13.51
CA VAL A 85 -1.68 -1.85 -13.43
C VAL A 85 -1.37 -2.13 -11.97
N LEU A 86 -1.73 -3.31 -11.49
CA LEU A 86 -1.42 -3.80 -10.15
C LEU A 86 -0.30 -4.83 -10.25
N ILE A 87 0.87 -4.50 -9.69
CA ILE A 87 2.06 -5.34 -9.74
C ILE A 87 2.31 -5.93 -8.36
N TYR A 88 2.36 -7.27 -8.31
CA TYR A 88 2.64 -8.08 -7.13
C TYR A 88 4.05 -8.64 -7.24
N SER A 89 5.00 -8.04 -6.53
CA SER A 89 6.42 -8.42 -6.62
C SER A 89 6.73 -9.77 -5.99
N LYS A 90 6.13 -10.13 -4.85
CA LYS A 90 6.36 -11.45 -4.22
C LYS A 90 5.61 -12.54 -4.96
N ALA A 91 4.37 -12.29 -5.37
CA ALA A 91 3.60 -13.28 -6.14
C ALA A 91 4.05 -13.37 -7.62
N ARG A 92 4.84 -12.39 -8.09
CA ARG A 92 5.29 -12.23 -9.47
C ARG A 92 4.13 -12.22 -10.47
N LYS A 93 3.07 -11.49 -10.12
CA LYS A 93 1.86 -11.33 -10.94
C LYS A 93 1.60 -9.87 -11.23
N ALA A 94 1.11 -9.58 -12.43
CA ALA A 94 0.63 -8.26 -12.81
C ALA A 94 -0.81 -8.37 -13.31
N TYR A 95 -1.64 -7.39 -12.97
CA TYR A 95 -3.04 -7.32 -13.39
C TYR A 95 -3.29 -5.95 -13.99
N ILE A 96 -3.89 -5.89 -15.17
CA ILE A 96 -4.36 -4.65 -15.78
C ILE A 96 -5.85 -4.53 -15.51
N TYR A 97 -6.25 -3.47 -14.82
CA TYR A 97 -7.62 -3.16 -14.46
C TYR A 97 -8.07 -1.91 -15.22
N ASP A 98 -9.17 -2.04 -15.95
CA ASP A 98 -9.86 -0.92 -16.56
C ASP A 98 -10.88 -0.36 -15.55
N PRO A 99 -10.65 0.86 -15.00
CA PRO A 99 -11.56 1.45 -14.02
C PRO A 99 -12.89 1.91 -14.62
N ILE A 100 -12.96 2.11 -15.94
CA ILE A 100 -14.16 2.54 -16.67
C ILE A 100 -15.05 1.33 -16.94
N ALA A 101 -14.50 0.29 -17.56
CA ALA A 101 -15.21 -0.96 -17.84
C ALA A 101 -15.35 -1.87 -16.61
N ARG A 102 -14.66 -1.55 -15.51
CA ARG A 102 -14.66 -2.30 -14.23
C ARG A 102 -14.33 -3.77 -14.43
N LYS A 103 -13.30 -4.05 -15.22
CA LYS A 103 -12.88 -5.41 -15.54
C LYS A 103 -11.36 -5.54 -15.57
N ILE A 104 -10.88 -6.77 -15.39
CA ILE A 104 -9.48 -7.10 -15.63
C ILE A 104 -9.31 -7.24 -17.14
N VAL A 105 -8.43 -6.42 -17.72
CA VAL A 105 -8.10 -6.44 -19.14
C VAL A 105 -7.14 -7.57 -19.44
N ASP A 106 -6.09 -7.72 -18.62
CA ASP A 106 -5.10 -8.77 -18.77
C ASP A 106 -4.43 -9.15 -17.45
N VAL A 107 -3.87 -10.36 -17.41
CA VAL A 107 -3.13 -10.91 -16.26
C VAL A 107 -1.84 -11.56 -16.75
N GLY A 108 -0.72 -11.08 -16.21
CA GLY A 108 0.62 -11.49 -16.63
C GLY A 108 1.51 -11.86 -15.46
N ASN A 109 2.68 -12.38 -15.79
CA ASN A 109 3.74 -12.65 -14.84
C ASN A 109 4.84 -11.59 -14.96
N VAL A 110 5.35 -11.11 -13.83
CA VAL A 110 6.36 -10.03 -13.76
C VAL A 110 7.77 -10.53 -14.17
N ASN A 111 7.88 -11.74 -14.73
CA ASN A 111 9.16 -12.33 -15.08
C ASN A 111 9.05 -13.11 -16.39
N SER A 112 8.84 -12.38 -17.49
CA SER A 112 8.94 -12.93 -18.84
C SER A 112 10.25 -12.44 -19.47
N LYS A 113 11.31 -13.18 -19.13
CA LYS A 113 12.58 -13.43 -19.81
C LYS A 113 13.23 -12.31 -20.64
#